data_AF-A0A2H0SU37-F1
#
_entry.id   AF-A0A2H0SU37-F1
#
_cell.length_a   1.000
_cell.length_b   1.000
_cell.length_c   1.000
_cell.angle_alpha   90.00
_cell.angle_beta   90.00
_cell.angle_gamma   90.00
#
_symmetry.space_group_name_H-M   'P 1'
#
loop_
_entity.id
_entity.type
_entity.pdbx_description
1 polymer ?
#
loop_
_entity_poly.entity_id
_entity_poly.type
_entity_poly.pdbx_seq_one_letter_code
_entity_poly.pdbx_strand_id
1 'polypeptide(L)' 'MKKPVRRRSTPIMTSFSYKEPRLLEQCLTEQGTILTRLETGLSEKNQRRLAVAIKRARFLAMLPFTQTL' A
#
# COMPACT_ATOMS: atom_id res chain seq x y z
N MET A 1 6.41 -5.80 26.05
CA MET A 1 5.43 -4.69 25.97
C MET A 1 5.13 -4.39 24.50
N LYS A 2 3.88 -4.54 24.04
CA LYS A 2 3.52 -4.11 22.67
C LYS A 2 3.38 -2.58 22.69
N LYS A 3 4.21 -1.87 21.92
CA LYS A 3 4.11 -0.41 21.80
C LYS A 3 2.69 -0.03 21.32
N PRO A 4 2.08 1.04 21.84
CA PRO A 4 0.75 1.45 21.40
C PRO A 4 0.80 1.76 19.90
N VAL A 5 -0.07 1.09 19.12
CA VAL A 5 -0.14 1.26 17.67
C VAL A 5 -0.74 2.64 17.41
N ARG A 6 0.10 3.62 17.07
CA ARG A 6 -0.32 4.97 16.68
C ARG A 6 -1.12 4.85 15.38
N ARG A 7 -2.43 5.04 15.45
CA ARG A 7 -3.29 5.17 14.26
C ARG A 7 -2.90 6.47 13.53
N ARG A 8 -2.61 6.41 12.23
CA ARG A 8 -2.53 7.64 11.43
C ARG A 8 -3.91 8.28 11.40
N SER A 9 -3.96 9.60 11.64
CA SER A 9 -5.18 10.40 11.64
C SER A 9 -5.70 10.68 10.23
N THR A 10 -4.82 10.69 9.23
CA THR A 10 -5.15 10.97 7.84
C THR A 10 -4.76 9.83 6.91
N PRO A 11 -5.63 9.45 5.95
CA PRO A 11 -5.31 8.46 4.93
C PRO A 11 -4.24 9.01 3.97
N ILE A 12 -3.30 8.16 3.56
CA ILE A 12 -2.22 8.54 2.63
C ILE A 12 -2.79 9.03 1.29
N MET A 13 -3.83 8.36 0.79
CA MET A 13 -4.45 8.67 -0.50
C MET A 13 -5.86 8.06 -0.62
N THR A 14 -6.75 8.65 -1.42
CA THR A 14 -8.16 8.19 -1.56
C THR A 14 -8.49 7.53 -2.90
N SER A 15 -7.69 7.76 -3.95
CA SER A 15 -7.85 7.19 -5.29
C SER A 15 -6.68 6.28 -5.66
N PHE A 16 -6.94 5.12 -6.25
CA PHE A 16 -5.90 4.12 -6.56
C PHE A 16 -6.00 3.69 -8.02
N SER A 17 -5.00 4.05 -8.82
CA SER A 17 -4.87 3.61 -10.20
C SER A 17 -3.58 2.82 -10.36
N TYR A 18 -3.64 1.65 -11.01
CA TYR A 18 -2.44 0.85 -11.30
C TYR A 18 -1.50 1.55 -12.30
N LYS A 19 -1.99 2.58 -13.00
CA LYS A 19 -1.23 3.36 -13.97
C LYS A 19 -0.24 4.34 -13.33
N GLU A 20 -0.36 4.57 -12.03
CA GLU A 20 0.46 5.53 -11.28
C GLU A 20 1.26 4.81 -10.18
N PRO A 21 2.28 4.01 -10.54
CA PRO A 21 3.03 3.18 -9.58
C PRO A 21 3.69 4.00 -8.47
N ARG A 22 4.13 5.24 -8.75
CA ARG A 22 4.75 6.14 -7.77
C ARG A 22 3.85 6.40 -6.54
N LEU A 23 2.55 6.49 -6.74
CA LEU A 23 1.58 6.68 -5.65
C LEU A 23 1.36 5.38 -4.85
N LEU A 24 1.49 4.24 -5.53
CA LEU A 24 1.35 2.91 -4.92
C LEU A 24 2.60 2.50 -4.14
N GLU A 25 3.78 2.97 -4.52
CA GLU A 25 5.05 2.74 -3.80
C GLU A 25 5.00 3.23 -2.35
N GLN A 26 4.34 4.37 -2.10
CA GLN A 26 4.14 4.91 -0.74
C GLN A 26 3.29 3.99 0.16
N CYS A 27 2.55 3.07 -0.45
CA CYS A 27 1.71 2.09 0.23
C CYS A 27 2.40 0.72 0.38
N LEU A 28 3.69 0.63 0.08
CA LEU A 28 4.52 -0.55 0.28
C LEU A 28 5.51 -0.33 1.42
N THR A 29 5.95 -1.44 2.02
CA THR A 29 7.14 -1.45 2.88
C THR A 29 8.40 -1.44 2.02
N GLU A 30 9.56 -1.25 2.65
CA GLU A 30 10.87 -1.36 2.00
C GLU A 30 11.09 -2.75 1.35
N GLN A 31 10.46 -3.79 1.88
CA GLN A 31 10.52 -5.15 1.33
C GLN A 31 9.61 -5.35 0.11
N GLY A 32 8.78 -4.35 -0.20
CA GLY A 32 7.75 -4.43 -1.23
C GLY A 32 6.47 -5.10 -0.76
N THR A 33 6.26 -5.38 0.53
CA THR A 33 4.97 -5.89 1.05
C THR A 33 3.94 -4.77 1.16
N ILE A 34 2.64 -5.08 1.05
CA ILE A 34 1.59 -4.05 1.12
C ILE A 34 1.40 -3.62 2.57
N LEU A 35 1.43 -2.30 2.84
CA LEU A 35 1.19 -1.75 4.16
C LEU A 35 -0.19 -2.18 4.71
N THR A 36 -0.24 -2.41 6.01
CA THR A 36 -1.49 -2.78 6.67
C THR A 36 -2.48 -1.62 6.70
N ARG A 37 -3.78 -1.91 6.89
CA ARG A 37 -4.82 -0.88 7.01
C ARG A 37 -4.52 0.16 8.10
N LEU A 38 -3.87 -0.26 9.19
CA LEU A 38 -3.48 0.60 10.29
C LEU A 38 -2.43 1.63 9.90
N GLU A 39 -1.50 1.23 9.03
CA GLU A 39 -0.42 2.08 8.53
C GLU A 39 -0.88 2.99 7.38
N THR A 40 -1.78 2.50 6.53
CA THR A 40 -2.34 3.27 5.42
C THR A 40 -3.42 4.27 5.86
N GLY A 41 -4.08 4.02 6.99
CA GLY A 41 -5.19 4.85 7.49
C GLY A 41 -6.45 4.78 6.62
N LEU A 42 -6.56 3.78 5.73
CA LEU A 42 -7.66 3.66 4.77
C LEU A 42 -8.88 2.96 5.36
N SER A 43 -10.06 3.27 4.79
CA SER A 43 -11.24 2.43 4.97
C SER A 43 -11.02 1.05 4.36
N GLU A 44 -11.75 0.05 4.82
CA GLU A 44 -11.63 -1.32 4.30
C GLU A 44 -11.88 -1.41 2.79
N LYS A 45 -12.89 -0.69 2.29
CA LYS A 45 -13.22 -0.62 0.87
C LYS A 45 -12.05 -0.06 0.05
N ASN A 46 -11.39 0.97 0.57
CA ASN A 46 -10.25 1.60 -0.09
C ASN A 46 -9.00 0.71 -0.01
N GLN A 47 -8.76 0.02 1.10
CA GLN A 47 -7.66 -0.94 1.22
C GLN A 47 -7.81 -2.10 0.21
N ARG A 48 -9.03 -2.61 -0.02
CA ARG A 48 -9.29 -3.63 -1.04
C ARG A 48 -8.99 -3.11 -2.45
N ARG A 49 -9.42 -1.88 -2.76
CA ARG A 49 -9.13 -1.22 -4.05
C ARG A 49 -7.63 -1.00 -4.27
N LEU A 50 -6.93 -0.51 -3.26
CA LEU A 50 -5.48 -0.35 -3.25
C LEU A 50 -4.78 -1.69 -3.54
N ALA A 51 -5.16 -2.75 -2.84
CA ALA A 51 -4.57 -4.07 -3.04
C ALA A 51 -4.76 -4.60 -4.48
N VAL A 52 -5.93 -4.36 -5.09
CA VAL A 52 -6.18 -4.72 -6.49
C VAL A 52 -5.30 -3.89 -7.43
N ALA A 53 -5.16 -2.59 -7.20
CA ALA A 53 -4.30 -1.72 -8.02
C ALA A 53 -2.82 -2.15 -7.94
N ILE A 54 -2.31 -2.43 -6.73
CA ILE A 54 -0.93 -2.90 -6.53
C ILE A 54 -0.70 -4.25 -7.23
N LYS A 55 -1.63 -5.20 -7.10
CA LYS A 55 -1.51 -6.51 -7.76
C LYS A 55 -1.46 -6.39 -9.28
N ARG A 56 -2.26 -5.48 -9.86
CA ARG A 56 -2.23 -5.18 -11.30
C ARG A 56 -0.91 -4.54 -11.72
N ALA A 57 -0.42 -3.55 -10.96
CA ALA A 57 0.85 -2.91 -11.22
C ALA A 57 2.03 -3.91 -11.16
N ARG A 58 2.02 -4.84 -10.20
CA ARG A 58 3.00 -5.94 -10.13
C ARG A 58 2.96 -6.88 -11.33
N PHE A 59 1.77 -7.24 -11.79
CA PHE A 59 1.61 -8.07 -13.00
C PHE A 59 2.18 -7.38 -14.25
N LEU A 60 2.09 -6.06 -14.32
CA LEU A 60 2.66 -5.25 -15.40
C LEU A 60 4.14 -4.88 -15.18
N ALA A 61 4.81 -5.48 -14.20
CA ALA A 61 6.20 -5.19 -13.82
C ALA A 61 6.46 -3.71 -13.44
N MET A 62 5.42 -2.97 -13.05
CA MET A 62 5.55 -1.58 -12.59
C MET A 62 5.97 -1.48 -11.12
N LEU A 63 5.75 -2.54 -10.33
CA LEU A 63 6.13 -2.64 -8.92
C LEU A 63 6.76 -4.01 -8.65
N PRO A 64 7.75 -4.12 -7.75
CA PRO A 64 8.34 -5.39 -7.38
C PRO A 64 7.37 -6.24 -6.54
N PHE A 65 7.50 -7.56 -6.64
CA PHE A 65 6.84 -8.50 -5.72
C PHE A 65 7.57 -8.59 -4.38
N THR A 66 8.90 -8.50 -4.43
CA THR A 66 9.84 -8.56 -3.31
C THR A 66 11.05 -7.71 -3.69
N GLN A 67 11.52 -6.85 -2.79
CA GLN A 67 12.63 -5.92 -3.06
C GLN A 67 13.95 -6.33 -2.39
N THR A 68 14.06 -7.56 -1.87
CA THR A 68 15.23 -7.98 -1.11
C THR A 68 16.26 -8.72 -1.97
N LEU A 69 17.48 -8.16 -1.99
CA LEU A 69 18.76 -8.88 -1.95
C LEU A 69 19.48 -8.46 -0.67
#